data_AF-A0A3B9CZD0-F1
#
_entry.id   AF-A0A3B9CZD0-F1
#
_cell.length_a   1.000
_cell.length_b   1.000
_cell.length_c   1.000
_cell.angle_alpha   90.00
_cell.angle_beta   90.00
_cell.angle_gamma   90.00
#
_symmetry.space_group_name_H-M   'P 1'
#
loop_
_entity.id
_entity.type
_entity.pdbx_description
1 polymer ?
#
loop_
_entity_poly.entity_id
_entity_poly.type
_entity_poly.pdbx_seq_one_letter_code
_entity_poly.pdbx_strand_id
1 'polypeptide(L)' 'MSAYPKATDQGWRRRVRSRVLRWYDQNGRKLPWRETSDPYRIWISEIMLQQ' A
#
# COMPACT_ATOMS: atom_id res chain seq x y z
N MET A 1 -6.81 -2.17 -29.91
CA MET A 1 -5.90 -1.08 -29.48
C MET A 1 -6.09 -0.88 -27.97
N SER A 2 -5.36 -1.63 -27.13
CA SER A 2 -5.47 -1.56 -25.67
C SER A 2 -4.24 -0.83 -25.13
N ALA A 3 -4.44 0.39 -24.62
CA ALA A 3 -3.40 1.30 -24.14
C ALA A 3 -2.90 0.95 -22.73
N TYR A 4 -3.04 -0.31 -22.30
CA TYR A 4 -2.58 -0.75 -20.99
C TYR A 4 -1.24 -1.47 -21.11
N PRO A 5 -0.18 -1.00 -20.41
CA PRO A 5 1.07 -1.73 -20.34
C PRO A 5 0.81 -3.12 -19.74
N LYS A 6 1.18 -4.17 -20.47
CA LYS A 6 1.09 -5.55 -19.98
C LYS A 6 1.89 -5.66 -18.68
N ALA A 7 1.38 -6.41 -17.71
CA ALA A 7 1.93 -6.54 -16.35
C ALA A 7 3.41 -7.00 -16.26
N THR A 8 3.99 -7.38 -17.39
CA THR A 8 5.40 -7.76 -17.57
C THR A 8 6.36 -6.58 -17.77
N ASP A 9 5.88 -5.33 -17.92
CA ASP A 9 6.78 -4.16 -17.97
C ASP A 9 7.35 -3.85 -16.58
N GLN A 10 8.58 -4.30 -16.32
CA GLN A 10 9.32 -4.01 -15.09
C GLN A 10 9.47 -2.49 -14.86
N GLY A 11 9.58 -1.70 -15.94
CA GLY A 11 9.68 -0.25 -15.87
C GLY A 11 8.40 0.40 -15.34
N TRP A 12 7.24 -0.04 -15.83
CA TRP A 12 5.93 0.39 -15.33
C TRP A 12 5.75 0.08 -13.85
N ARG A 13 6.07 -1.14 -13.41
CA ARG A 13 5.94 -1.53 -11.99
C ARG A 13 6.76 -0.65 -11.07
N ARG A 14 8.00 -0.32 -11.45
CA ARG A 14 8.85 0.61 -10.69
C ARG A 14 8.23 2.00 -10.61
N ARG A 15 7.76 2.55 -11.74
CA ARG A 15 7.13 3.88 -11.79
C ARG A 15 5.87 3.96 -10.91
N VAL A 16 4.99 2.95 -10.97
CA VAL A 16 3.78 2.91 -10.13
C VAL A 16 4.16 2.80 -8.65
N ARG A 17 5.04 1.87 -8.28
CA ARG A 17 5.49 1.71 -6.89
C ARG A 17 6.06 3.02 -6.34
N SER A 18 6.96 3.68 -7.06
CA SER A 18 7.55 4.94 -6.61
C SER A 18 6.52 6.07 -6.47
N ARG A 19 5.52 6.12 -7.36
CA ARG A 19 4.45 7.13 -7.27
C ARG A 19 3.52 6.88 -6.07
N VAL A 20 3.10 5.64 -5.87
CA VAL A 20 2.23 5.26 -4.74
C VAL A 20 2.93 5.51 -3.41
N LEU A 21 4.21 5.13 -3.28
CA LEU A 21 4.96 5.36 -2.04
C LEU A 21 5.10 6.86 -1.72
N ARG A 22 5.44 7.70 -2.72
CA ARG A 22 5.52 9.16 -2.50
C ARG A 22 4.19 9.77 -2.08
N TRP A 23 3.09 9.32 -2.68
CA TRP A 23 1.77 9.82 -2.30
C TRP A 23 1.39 9.37 -0.89
N TYR A 24 1.68 8.11 -0.52
CA TYR A 24 1.39 7.57 0.81
C TYR A 24 2.16 8.30 1.91
N ASP A 25 3.41 8.67 1.66
CA ASP A 25 4.22 9.46 2.60
C ASP A 25 3.59 10.82 2.93
N GLN A 26 2.96 11.46 1.94
CA GLN A 26 2.34 12.79 2.09
C GLN A 26 0.88 12.74 2.58
N ASN A 27 0.11 11.71 2.20
CA ASN A 27 -1.34 11.64 2.40
C ASN A 27 -1.77 10.49 3.32
N GLY A 28 -0.82 9.70 3.82
CA GLY A 28 -1.08 8.56 4.70
C GLY A 28 -1.76 9.01 5.99
N ARG A 29 -2.94 8.44 6.27
CA ARG A 29 -3.63 8.66 7.54
C ARG A 29 -2.83 8.01 8.68
N LYS A 30 -2.62 8.79 9.74
CA LYS A 30 -2.15 8.28 11.04
C LYS A 30 -3.28 7.48 11.68
N LEU A 31 -3.04 6.19 11.87
CA LEU A 31 -3.97 5.27 12.50
C LEU A 31 -3.20 4.56 13.61
N PRO A 32 -3.77 4.41 14.83
CA PRO A 32 -3.05 3.85 15.97
C PRO A 32 -2.42 2.48 15.69
N TRP A 33 -3.09 1.66 14.87
CA TRP A 33 -2.60 0.34 14.47
C TRP A 33 -1.50 0.35 13.40
N ARG A 34 -1.24 1.49 12.75
CA ARG A 34 -0.14 1.66 11.78
C ARG A 34 1.16 2.15 12.42
N GLU A 35 1.11 2.60 13.68
CA GLU A 35 2.27 3.14 14.42
C GLU A 35 2.95 2.08 15.29
N THR A 36 2.58 0.80 15.13
CA THR A 36 3.16 -0.33 15.87
C THR A 36 3.70 -1.39 14.92
N SER A 37 4.76 -2.08 15.35
CA SER A 37 5.32 -3.25 14.67
C SER A 37 5.03 -4.56 15.42
N ASP A 38 4.18 -4.50 16.45
CA ASP A 38 3.76 -5.68 17.21
C ASP A 38 2.85 -6.57 16.34
N PRO A 39 3.27 -7.81 16.02
CA PRO A 39 2.48 -8.70 15.18
C PRO A 39 1.08 -8.98 15.73
N TYR A 40 0.92 -9.04 17.04
CA TYR A 40 -0.37 -9.30 17.67
C TYR A 40 -1.35 -8.15 17.44
N ARG A 41 -0.89 -6.90 17.63
CA ARG A 41 -1.71 -5.70 17.42
C ARG A 41 -2.07 -5.50 15.96
N ILE A 42 -1.14 -5.80 15.04
CA ILE A 42 -1.40 -5.75 13.60
C ILE A 42 -2.50 -6.75 13.24
N TRP A 43 -2.37 -8.00 13.68
CA TRP A 43 -3.35 -9.04 13.39
C TRP A 43 -4.75 -8.72 13.91
N ILE A 44 -4.86 -8.24 15.16
CA ILE A 44 -6.17 -7.84 15.73
C ILE A 44 -6.80 -6.71 14.91
N SER A 45 -5.99 -5.75 14.46
CA SER A 45 -6.48 -4.63 13.65
C SER A 45 -7.00 -5.10 12.28
N GLU A 46 -6.39 -6.13 11.69
CA GLU A 46 -6.87 -6.74 10.44
C GLU A 46 -8.23 -7.40 10.64
N ILE A 47 -8.43 -8.16 11.73
CA ILE A 47 -9.72 -8.80 12.04
C ILE A 47 -10.82 -7.76 12.31
N MET A 48 -10.51 -6.69 13.06
CA MET A 48 -11.47 -5.62 13.34
C MET A 48 -11.88 -4.82 12.10
N LEU A 49 -11.04 -4.78 11.06
CA LEU A 49 -11.27 -4.04 9.82
C LEU A 49 -11.96 -4.86 8.73
N GLN A 50 -12.19 -6.15 8.95
CA GLN A 50 -12.99 -6.98 8.06
C GLN A 50 -14.48 -6.77 8.36
N GLN A 51 -15.25 -6.48 7.31
CA GLN A 51 -16.71 -6.36 7.34
C GLN A 51 -17.33 -7.42 6.44
#